data_AF-A0AAW2IS23-F1
#
_entry.id   AF-A0AAW2IS23-F1
#
_cell.length_a   1.000
_cell.length_b   1.000
_cell.length_c   1.000
_cell.angle_alpha   90.00
_cell.angle_beta   90.00
_cell.angle_gamma   90.00
#
_symmetry.space_group_name_H-M   'P 1'
#
loop_
_entity.id
_entity.type
_entity.pdbx_description
1 polymer ?
#
loop_
_entity_poly.entity_id
_entity_poly.type
_entity_poly.pdbx_seq_one_letter_code
_entity_poly.pdbx_strand_id
1 'polypeptide(L)'
;MVSGWSTTGIMGCPVCMKDTWAFHLQHGRKACYFDCHRQFLSHDHLYRRNKRSFTKNRQERKIARPRLTGDEIRHRVEQYGTAVEEPLTYPPSYGNVHKWTKKSIF
;
A
#
# COMPACT_ATOMS: atom_id res chain seq x y z
N MET A 1 -4.22 -15.07 -0.67
CA MET A 1 -4.17 -14.08 0.42
C MET A 1 -2.77 -14.15 1.01
N VAL A 2 -2.10 -13.02 1.27
CA VAL A 2 -0.75 -13.03 1.87
C VAL A 2 -0.91 -12.99 3.40
N SER A 3 -0.56 -14.08 4.08
CA SER A 3 -0.53 -14.14 5.54
C SER A 3 0.60 -13.28 6.12
N GLY A 4 0.47 -12.83 7.36
CA GLY A 4 1.56 -12.15 8.06
C GLY A 4 1.96 -10.81 7.43
N TRP A 5 1.11 -10.17 6.63
CA TRP A 5 1.33 -8.78 6.22
C TRP A 5 0.78 -7.83 7.27
N SER A 6 1.62 -6.95 7.81
CA SER A 6 1.16 -5.90 8.72
C SER A 6 0.38 -4.85 7.96
N THR A 7 -0.87 -4.62 8.38
CA THR A 7 -1.78 -3.63 7.80
C THR A 7 -1.57 -2.22 8.37
N THR A 8 -0.62 -2.06 9.29
CA THR A 8 -0.39 -0.81 10.02
C THR A 8 0.35 0.23 9.16
N GLY A 9 -0.13 1.48 9.20
CA GLY A 9 0.52 2.62 8.56
C GLY A 9 0.23 2.75 7.07
N ILE A 10 1.07 3.50 6.37
CA ILE A 10 0.89 3.82 4.93
C ILE A 10 1.14 2.65 3.98
N MET A 11 1.95 1.67 4.38
CA MET A 11 2.30 0.47 3.59
C MET A 11 1.45 -0.76 3.93
N GLY A 12 0.25 -0.55 4.46
CA GLY A 12 -0.64 -1.62 4.90
C GLY A 12 -1.19 -2.48 3.75
N CYS A 13 -1.13 -1.99 2.51
CA CYS A 13 -1.61 -2.73 1.33
C CYS A 13 -0.47 -3.56 0.71
N PRO A 14 -0.58 -4.91 0.65
CA PRO A 14 0.45 -5.77 0.05
C PRO A 14 0.57 -5.62 -1.46
N VAL A 15 -0.45 -5.08 -2.14
CA VAL A 15 -0.42 -4.81 -3.59
C VAL A 15 0.35 -3.52 -3.88
N CYS A 16 0.13 -2.50 -3.05
CA CYS A 16 0.73 -1.18 -3.23
C CYS A 16 2.12 -1.07 -2.62
N MET A 17 2.38 -1.78 -1.53
CA MET A 17 3.62 -1.74 -0.76
C MET A 17 4.05 -0.29 -0.49
N LYS A 18 5.31 0.06 -0.73
CA LYS A 18 5.84 1.43 -0.62
C LYS A 18 5.26 2.42 -1.62
N ASP A 19 4.77 1.95 -2.77
CA ASP A 19 4.30 2.82 -3.85
C ASP A 19 2.84 3.27 -3.65
N THR A 20 2.32 3.14 -2.44
CA THR A 20 1.01 3.65 -2.01
C THR A 20 0.93 5.18 -2.09
N TRP A 21 -0.28 5.70 -2.25
CA TRP A 21 -0.57 7.14 -2.15
C TRP A 21 -1.17 7.52 -0.80
N ALA A 22 -1.22 6.55 0.12
CA ALA A 22 -1.61 6.81 1.49
C ALA A 22 -0.65 7.83 2.11
N PHE A 23 -1.18 8.69 2.97
CA PHE A 23 -0.45 9.76 3.62
C PHE A 23 -0.80 9.81 5.09
N HIS A 24 0.06 10.42 5.90
CA HIS A 24 -0.27 10.70 7.30
C HIS A 24 -1.04 12.03 7.39
N LEU A 25 -2.13 12.04 8.15
CA LEU A 25 -2.82 13.30 8.48
C LEU A 25 -1.88 14.22 9.24
N GLN A 26 -1.81 15.50 8.88
CA GLN A 26 -0.86 16.45 9.45
C GLN A 26 -0.95 16.57 10.97
N HIS A 27 -2.17 16.68 11.51
CA HIS A 27 -2.38 16.87 12.95
C HIS A 27 -2.57 15.55 13.72
N GLY A 28 -3.15 14.53 13.08
CA GLY A 28 -3.44 13.25 13.72
C GLY A 28 -2.34 12.20 13.59
N ARG A 29 -1.40 12.38 12.65
CA ARG A 29 -0.34 11.42 12.26
C ARG A 29 -0.83 10.01 11.91
N LYS A 30 -2.14 9.79 11.81
CA LYS A 30 -2.75 8.53 11.38
C LYS A 30 -2.62 8.37 9.87
N ALA A 31 -2.37 7.15 9.41
CA ALA A 31 -2.38 6.82 7.98
C ALA A 31 -3.79 6.97 7.40
N CYS A 32 -3.88 7.59 6.24
CA CYS A 32 -5.12 7.88 5.53
C CYS A 32 -4.98 7.42 4.08
N TYR A 33 -5.99 6.70 3.60
CA TYR A 33 -6.09 6.20 2.22
C TYR A 33 -7.16 6.98 1.42
N PHE A 34 -7.64 8.09 1.96
CA PHE A 34 -8.61 8.94 1.30
C PHE A 34 -8.07 9.41 -0.06
N ASP A 35 -8.95 9.51 -1.06
CA ASP A 35 -8.65 9.96 -2.42
C ASP A 35 -7.70 9.06 -3.24
N CYS A 36 -7.11 8.01 -2.65
CA CYS A 36 -6.18 7.11 -3.34
C CYS A 36 -6.85 6.24 -4.41
N HIS A 37 -8.17 6.07 -4.37
CA HIS A 37 -8.91 5.18 -5.25
C HIS A 37 -9.20 5.78 -6.64
N ARG A 38 -9.18 7.12 -6.79
CA ARG A 38 -9.51 7.77 -8.07
C ARG A 38 -8.56 7.44 -9.22
N GLN A 39 -7.36 6.98 -8.92
CA GLN A 39 -6.42 6.48 -9.93
C GLN A 39 -6.99 5.33 -10.78
N PHE A 40 -7.91 4.54 -10.21
CA PHE A 40 -8.53 3.38 -10.85
C PHE A 40 -9.67 3.76 -11.80
N LEU A 41 -10.08 5.02 -11.80
CA LEU A 41 -11.03 5.54 -12.77
C LEU A 41 -10.35 5.74 -14.13
N SER A 42 -11.12 5.66 -15.21
CA SER A 42 -10.65 5.98 -16.55
C SER A 42 -10.02 7.38 -16.59
N HIS A 43 -9.03 7.58 -17.45
CA HIS A 43 -8.25 8.82 -17.48
C HIS A 43 -9.12 10.08 -17.66
N ASP A 44 -10.19 9.98 -18.44
CA ASP A 44 -11.12 11.09 -18.72
C ASP A 44 -12.31 11.18 -17.77
N HIS A 45 -12.33 10.35 -16.73
CA HIS A 45 -13.41 10.37 -15.74
C HIS A 45 -13.49 11.72 -15.03
N LEU A 46 -14.68 12.34 -15.00
CA LEU A 46 -14.91 13.68 -14.42
C LEU A 46 -14.41 13.80 -12.97
N TYR A 47 -14.59 12.74 -12.18
CA TYR A 47 -14.09 12.72 -10.81
C TYR A 47 -12.59 12.86 -10.69
N ARG A 48 -11.76 12.49 -11.68
CA ARG A 48 -10.32 12.74 -11.66
C ARG A 48 -9.98 14.23 -11.74
N ARG A 49 -10.88 15.05 -12.31
CA ARG A 49 -10.74 16.51 -12.44
C ARG A 49 -11.46 17.29 -11.34
N ASN A 50 -12.29 16.63 -10.54
CA ASN A 50 -13.02 17.24 -9.43
C ASN A 50 -12.06 17.63 -8.28
N LYS A 51 -11.85 18.93 -8.10
CA LYS A 51 -10.98 19.53 -7.07
C LYS A 51 -11.73 19.97 -5.80
N ARG A 52 -13.07 19.80 -5.79
CA ARG A 52 -13.97 20.33 -4.74
C ARG A 52 -14.52 19.24 -3.82
N SER A 53 -14.98 18.11 -4.38
CA SER A 53 -15.61 17.03 -3.61
C SER A 53 -14.62 16.03 -2.99
N PHE A 54 -13.33 16.14 -3.33
CA PHE A 54 -12.26 15.25 -2.90
C PHE A 54 -11.17 16.03 -2.16
N THR A 55 -9.90 15.57 -2.21
CA THR A 55 -8.78 16.35 -1.67
C THR A 55 -8.74 17.73 -2.35
N LYS A 56 -8.82 18.77 -1.51
CA LYS A 56 -8.89 20.17 -1.95
C LYS A 56 -7.80 20.48 -2.95
N ASN A 57 -8.18 21.10 -4.07
CA ASN A 57 -7.26 21.54 -5.12
C ASN A 57 -6.46 20.42 -5.80
N ARG A 58 -6.82 19.14 -5.62
CA ARG A 58 -6.12 18.00 -6.21
C ARG A 58 -6.81 17.43 -7.43
N GLN A 59 -6.06 17.36 -8.53
CA GLN A 59 -6.43 16.61 -9.74
C GLN A 59 -5.67 15.28 -9.75
N GLU A 60 -6.35 14.17 -10.05
CA GLU A 60 -5.73 12.85 -10.11
C GLU A 60 -5.25 12.52 -11.53
N ARG A 61 -3.93 12.59 -11.73
CA ARG A 61 -3.28 12.36 -13.03
C ARG A 61 -2.52 11.02 -13.09
N LYS A 62 -2.42 10.29 -11.99
CA LYS A 62 -1.61 9.07 -11.93
C LYS A 62 -2.33 7.89 -12.55
N ILE A 63 -1.57 7.06 -13.24
CA ILE A 63 -2.10 5.82 -13.81
C ILE A 63 -2.18 4.80 -12.67
N ALA A 64 -3.34 4.13 -12.56
CA ALA A 64 -3.46 3.02 -11.63
C ALA A 64 -2.40 1.96 -11.95
N ARG A 65 -1.80 1.38 -10.90
CA ARG A 65 -1.00 0.18 -11.10
C ARG A 65 -1.86 -0.94 -11.70
N PRO A 66 -1.26 -1.81 -12.54
CA PRO A 66 -1.91 -3.03 -12.96
C PRO A 66 -2.44 -3.79 -11.75
N ARG A 67 -3.64 -4.36 -11.90
CA ARG A 67 -4.17 -5.28 -10.89
C ARG A 67 -3.31 -6.53 -10.94
N LEU A 68 -2.60 -6.77 -9.84
CA LEU A 68 -1.83 -8.01 -9.69
C LEU A 68 -2.77 -9.14 -9.27
N THR A 69 -2.53 -10.30 -9.85
CA THR A 69 -3.12 -11.57 -9.41
C THR A 69 -2.59 -11.97 -8.04
N GLY A 70 -3.29 -12.90 -7.38
CA GLY A 70 -2.84 -13.43 -6.09
C GLY A 70 -1.44 -14.06 -6.16
N ASP A 71 -1.14 -14.74 -7.27
CA ASP A 71 0.14 -15.41 -7.50
C ASP A 71 1.28 -14.41 -7.72
N GLU A 72 1.06 -13.36 -8.50
CA GLU A 72 2.05 -12.30 -8.68
C GLU A 72 2.39 -11.61 -7.36
N ILE A 73 1.38 -11.32 -6.53
CA ILE A 73 1.59 -10.74 -5.21
C ILE A 73 2.39 -11.69 -4.32
N ARG A 74 2.02 -12.98 -4.30
CA ARG A 74 2.71 -14.02 -3.53
C ARG A 74 4.18 -14.12 -3.93
N HIS A 75 4.46 -14.28 -5.23
CA HIS A 75 5.81 -14.37 -5.76
C HIS A 75 6.65 -13.14 -5.40
N ARG A 76 6.06 -11.94 -5.46
CA ARG A 76 6.75 -10.70 -5.05
C ARG A 76 7.09 -10.69 -3.56
N VAL A 77 6.15 -11.11 -2.73
CA VAL A 77 6.31 -11.05 -1.27
C VAL A 77 7.32 -12.10 -0.80
N GLU A 78 7.36 -13.28 -1.41
CA GLU A 78 8.31 -14.36 -1.11
C GLU A 78 9.78 -13.98 -1.28
N GLN A 79 10.07 -12.94 -2.08
CA GLN A 79 11.42 -12.38 -2.26
C GLN A 79 11.91 -11.59 -1.04
N TYR A 80 11.02 -11.21 -0.11
CA TYR A 80 11.40 -10.48 1.09
C TYR A 80 11.75 -11.43 2.24
N GLY A 81 12.72 -11.01 3.06
CA GLY A 81 12.94 -11.62 4.37
C GLY A 81 11.74 -11.40 5.29
N THR A 82 11.51 -12.34 6.20
CA THR A 82 10.51 -12.22 7.28
C THR A 82 11.18 -11.94 8.62
N ALA A 83 10.38 -11.62 9.65
CA ALA A 83 10.90 -11.49 10.99
C ALA A 83 11.41 -12.85 11.50
N VAL A 84 12.49 -12.82 12.29
CA VAL A 84 12.97 -13.94 13.10
C VAL A 84 12.32 -13.80 14.47
N GLU A 85 11.71 -14.84 15.02
CA GLU A 85 10.95 -14.75 16.28
C GLU A 85 11.86 -14.69 17.52
N GLU A 86 13.06 -15.28 17.48
CA GLU A 86 13.95 -15.40 18.65
C GLU A 86 15.42 -15.04 18.32
N PRO A 87 15.92 -13.86 18.74
CA PRO A 87 15.16 -12.71 19.22
C PRO A 87 14.35 -12.04 18.10
N LEU A 88 13.25 -11.35 18.46
CA LEU A 88 12.40 -10.67 17.48
C LEU A 88 13.20 -9.63 16.68
N THR A 89 13.54 -9.99 15.44
CA THR A 89 14.40 -9.19 14.58
C THR A 89 13.77 -9.05 13.21
N TYR A 90 13.77 -7.83 12.67
CA TYR A 90 13.23 -7.52 11.35
C TYR A 90 14.35 -7.29 10.34
N PRO A 91 14.18 -7.71 9.07
CA PRO A 91 15.16 -7.41 8.04
C PRO A 91 15.20 -5.90 7.76
N PRO A 92 16.34 -5.34 7.29
CA PRO A 92 16.47 -3.91 7.00
C PRO A 92 15.43 -3.34 6.01
N SER A 93 14.89 -4.20 5.15
CA SER A 93 13.83 -3.85 4.19
C SER A 93 12.44 -3.67 4.84
N TYR A 94 12.23 -4.20 6.04
CA TYR A 94 10.97 -4.08 6.76
C TYR A 94 10.72 -2.63 7.19
N GLY A 95 9.51 -2.14 6.90
CA GLY A 95 9.15 -0.75 7.20
C GLY A 95 9.68 0.28 6.20
N ASN A 96 10.50 -0.12 5.24
CA ASN A 96 10.99 0.73 4.15
C ASN A 96 10.43 0.30 2.79
N VAL A 97 10.43 -1.00 2.52
CA VAL A 97 10.00 -1.58 1.23
C VAL A 97 8.75 -2.43 1.39
N HIS A 98 8.66 -3.19 2.48
CA HIS A 98 7.53 -4.09 2.75
C HIS A 98 7.14 -4.07 4.24
N LYS A 99 5.98 -4.67 4.54
CA LYS A 99 5.46 -4.86 5.91
C LYS A 99 5.16 -6.34 6.20
N TRP A 100 5.81 -7.24 5.47
CA TRP A 100 5.68 -8.68 5.70
C TRP A 100 6.45 -9.14 6.94
N THR A 101 5.77 -9.78 7.87
CA THR A 101 6.34 -10.25 9.14
C THR A 101 6.51 -11.76 9.18
N LYS A 102 5.62 -12.55 8.55
CA LYS A 102 5.62 -14.01 8.67
C LYS A 102 5.13 -14.73 7.40
N LYS A 103 5.83 -15.80 7.02
CA LYS A 103 5.39 -16.76 5.99
C LYS A 103 4.30 -17.68 6.54
N SER A 104 3.24 -17.92 5.76
CA SER A 104 2.27 -18.99 6.10
C SER A 104 3.01 -20.32 6.14
N ILE A 105 2.67 -21.14 7.12
CA ILE A 105 3.06 -22.55 7.17
C ILE A 105 1.88 -23.49 6.83
N PHE A 106 0.71 -22.90 6.57
CA PHE A 106 -0.49 -23.56 6.04
C PHE A 106 -0.55 -23.37 4.53
#